data_AF-A0A438VE42-F1
#
_entry.id   AF-A0A438VE42-F1
#
_cell.length_a   1.000
_cell.length_b   1.000
_cell.length_c   1.000
_cell.angle_alpha   90.00
_cell.angle_beta   90.00
_cell.angle_gamma   90.00
#
_symmetry.space_group_name_H-M   'P 1'
#
loop_
_entity.id
_entity.type
_entity.pdbx_description
1 polymer ?
#
loop_
_entity_poly.entity_id
_entity_poly.type
_entity_poly.pdbx_seq_one_letter_code
_entity_poly.pdbx_strand_id
1 'polypeptide(L)' 'RDRINDAQAKLVITADGTFRKGKPYMLKPALDKALENNACPSVEKALIVIRNAKEIDYVRGRDFVYNEMVNYQSDKC' A
#
# COMPACT_ATOMS: atom_id res chain seq x y z
N ARG A 1 -10.47 -2.43 6.93
CA ARG A 1 -10.21 -2.51 8.38
C ARG A 1 -10.55 -3.90 8.91
N ASP A 2 -11.82 -4.30 8.97
CA ASP A 2 -12.22 -5.50 9.72
C ASP A 2 -11.51 -6.78 9.26
N ARG A 3 -11.35 -6.98 7.95
CA ARG A 3 -10.57 -8.10 7.38
C ARG A 3 -9.07 -8.07 7.73
N ILE A 4 -8.49 -6.89 7.91
CA ILE A 4 -7.07 -6.72 8.26
C ILE A 4 -6.87 -7.13 9.72
N ASN A 5 -7.78 -6.70 10.59
CA ASN A 5 -7.77 -7.02 12.02
C ASN A 5 -8.03 -8.51 12.26
N ASP A 6 -9.02 -9.08 11.58
CA ASP A 6 -9.33 -10.51 11.66
C ASP A 6 -8.15 -11.39 11.24
N ALA A 7 -7.47 -11.01 10.15
CA ALA A 7 -6.28 -11.71 9.67
C ALA A 7 -5.00 -11.43 10.49
N GLN A 8 -5.04 -10.48 11.43
CA GLN A 8 -3.85 -9.94 12.12
C GLN A 8 -2.69 -9.65 11.16
N ALA A 9 -3.01 -9.06 10.01
CA ALA A 9 -2.03 -8.89 8.94
C ALA A 9 -0.92 -7.92 9.38
N LYS A 10 0.35 -8.32 9.13
CA LYS A 10 1.54 -7.50 9.40
C LYS A 10 1.99 -6.64 8.21
N LEU A 11 1.71 -7.13 7.01
CA LEU A 11 2.02 -6.46 5.75
C LEU A 11 0.74 -6.32 4.93
N VAL A 12 0.49 -5.14 4.39
CA VAL A 12 -0.60 -4.90 3.43
C VAL A 12 -0.02 -4.49 2.09
N ILE A 13 -0.45 -5.14 1.01
CA ILE A 13 -0.07 -4.78 -0.36
C ILE A 13 -1.21 -3.98 -0.98
N THR A 14 -0.91 -2.81 -1.53
CA THR A 14 -1.87 -1.97 -2.27
C THR A 14 -1.19 -1.30 -3.46
N ALA A 15 -1.95 -0.52 -4.22
CA ALA A 15 -1.42 0.35 -5.27
C ALA A 15 -1.69 1.82 -4.95
N ASP A 16 -1.02 2.73 -5.66
CA ASP A 16 -1.37 4.17 -5.66
C ASP A 16 -2.82 4.38 -6.12
N GLY A 17 -3.21 3.68 -7.19
CA GLY A 17 -4.56 3.67 -7.72
C GLY A 17 -4.77 2.59 -8.78
N THR A 18 -5.99 2.54 -9.29
CA THR A 18 -6.40 1.68 -10.40
C THR A 18 -7.31 2.46 -11.34
N PHE A 19 -7.65 1.87 -12.49
CA PHE A 19 -8.66 2.41 -13.40
C PHE A 19 -9.92 1.57 -13.31
N ARG A 20 -11.05 2.22 -13.00
CA ARG A 20 -12.37 1.58 -12.97
C ARG A 20 -13.31 2.34 -13.88
N LYS A 21 -13.87 1.64 -14.88
CA LYS A 21 -14.77 2.23 -15.90
C LYS A 21 -14.16 3.48 -16.56
N GLY A 22 -12.86 3.43 -16.88
CA GLY A 22 -12.13 4.54 -17.51
C GLY A 22 -11.79 5.71 -16.59
N LYS A 23 -12.20 5.67 -15.31
CA LYS A 23 -11.86 6.72 -14.33
C LYS A 23 -10.77 6.25 -13.36
N PRO A 24 -9.81 7.11 -13.00
CA PRO A 24 -8.84 6.78 -11.97
C PRO A 24 -9.54 6.66 -10.61
N TYR A 25 -9.16 5.65 -9.85
CA TYR A 25 -9.62 5.39 -8.49
C TYR A 25 -8.41 5.21 -7.58
N MET A 26 -8.27 6.07 -6.56
CA MET A 26 -7.12 6.07 -5.66
C MET A 26 -7.31 5.03 -4.55
N LEU A 27 -6.33 4.15 -4.37
CA LEU A 27 -6.39 3.06 -3.40
C LEU A 27 -5.61 3.38 -2.13
N LYS A 28 -4.48 4.08 -2.24
CA LYS A 28 -3.65 4.47 -1.09
C LYS A 28 -4.41 5.33 -0.06
N PRO A 29 -5.14 6.39 -0.43
CA PRO A 29 -5.90 7.18 0.56
C PRO A 29 -6.96 6.36 1.30
N ALA A 30 -7.56 5.36 0.62
CA ALA A 30 -8.52 4.46 1.26
C ALA A 30 -7.85 3.53 2.27
N LEU A 31 -6.62 3.06 1.99
CA LEU A 31 -5.82 2.30 2.94
C LEU A 31 -5.42 3.17 4.14
N ASP A 32 -4.93 4.39 3.91
CA ASP A 32 -4.51 5.29 4.99
C ASP A 32 -5.66 5.54 5.96
N LYS A 33 -6.83 5.88 5.43
CA LYS A 33 -8.05 6.04 6.23
C LYS A 33 -8.43 4.79 7.03
N ALA A 34 -8.15 3.60 6.50
CA ALA A 34 -8.42 2.35 7.21
C ALA A 34 -7.42 2.05 8.34
N LEU A 35 -6.22 2.64 8.28
CA LEU A 35 -5.13 2.49 9.26
C LEU A 35 -5.05 3.67 10.25
N GLU A 36 -5.74 4.79 9.98
CA GLU A 36 -5.84 5.96 10.86
C GLU A 36 -6.19 5.60 12.31
N ASN A 37 -5.73 6.42 13.25
CA ASN A 37 -5.99 6.27 14.69
C ASN A 37 -5.59 4.89 15.24
N ASN A 38 -4.57 4.26 14.66
CA ASN A 38 -4.10 2.93 15.04
C ASN A 38 -5.21 1.85 14.97
N ALA A 39 -6.13 1.98 14.01
CA ALA A 39 -7.28 1.10 13.89
C ALA A 39 -6.94 -0.35 13.46
N CYS A 40 -5.74 -0.57 12.93
CA CYS A 40 -5.18 -1.89 12.62
C CYS A 40 -3.76 -2.02 13.21
N PRO A 41 -3.60 -2.26 14.52
CA PRO A 41 -2.31 -2.21 15.20
C PRO A 41 -1.35 -3.32 14.78
N SER A 42 -1.84 -4.40 14.16
CA SER A 42 -1.00 -5.48 13.64
C SER A 42 -0.19 -5.07 12.41
N VAL A 43 -0.62 -4.04 11.68
CA VAL A 43 0.02 -3.64 10.41
C VAL A 43 1.29 -2.86 10.71
N GLU A 44 2.42 -3.47 10.39
CA GLU A 44 3.74 -2.87 10.54
C GLU A 44 4.20 -2.17 9.25
N LYS A 45 3.85 -2.75 8.09
CA LYS A 45 4.33 -2.31 6.78
C LYS A 45 3.22 -2.29 5.74
N ALA A 46 3.35 -1.40 4.76
CA ALA A 46 2.55 -1.36 3.56
C ALA A 46 3.45 -1.33 2.32
N LEU A 47 3.18 -2.19 1.36
CA LEU A 47 3.87 -2.23 0.07
C LEU A 47 2.98 -1.60 -0.99
N ILE A 48 3.46 -0.53 -1.62
CA ILE A 48 2.77 0.27 -2.62
C ILE A 48 3.29 -0.09 -4.01
N VAL A 49 2.39 -0.49 -4.91
CA VAL A 49 2.67 -0.65 -6.34
C VAL A 49 2.26 0.63 -7.07
N ILE A 50 3.15 1.20 -7.88
CA ILE A 50 2.85 2.40 -8.66
C ILE A 50 2.22 1.97 -10.00
N ARG A 51 0.95 2.33 -10.19
CA ARG A 51 0.15 1.96 -11.36
C ARG A 51 -0.41 3.17 -12.11
N ASN A 52 -0.96 4.15 -11.41
CA ASN A 52 -1.55 5.35 -12.01
C ASN A 52 -0.56 6.53 -12.11
N ALA A 53 0.60 6.43 -11.43
CA ALA A 53 1.62 7.47 -11.31
C ALA A 53 1.03 8.81 -10.81
N LYS A 54 0.06 8.71 -9.89
CA LYS A 54 -0.53 9.88 -9.22
C LYS A 54 0.21 10.15 -7.92
N GLU A 55 0.25 11.42 -7.55
CA GLU A 55 0.83 11.86 -6.28
C GLU A 55 0.04 11.27 -5.12
N ILE A 56 0.75 10.67 -4.17
CA ILE A 56 0.20 10.06 -2.95
C ILE A 56 1.11 10.39 -1.78
N ASP A 57 0.53 10.48 -0.59
CA ASP A 57 1.28 10.66 0.63
C ASP A 57 1.88 9.34 1.10
N TYR A 58 3.12 9.39 1.58
CA TYR A 58 3.84 8.25 2.12
C TYR A 58 4.15 8.46 3.60
N VAL A 59 3.92 7.41 4.39
CA VAL A 59 4.31 7.36 5.80
C VAL A 59 5.68 6.69 5.91
N ARG A 60 6.70 7.47 6.27
CA ARG A 60 8.08 6.99 6.43
C ARG A 60 8.13 5.83 7.43
N GLY A 61 8.83 4.77 7.05
CA GLY A 61 9.02 3.57 7.88
C GLY A 61 7.87 2.56 7.82
N ARG A 62 6.70 2.94 7.31
CA ARG A 62 5.56 2.05 7.08
C ARG A 62 5.39 1.73 5.59
N ASP A 63 5.42 2.74 4.74
CA ASP A 63 5.12 2.60 3.31
C ASP A 63 6.41 2.38 2.50
N PHE A 64 6.43 1.34 1.66
CA PHE A 64 7.54 0.97 0.78
C PHE A 64 7.06 0.88 -0.67
N VAL A 65 7.87 1.33 -1.63
CA VAL A 65 7.52 1.33 -3.06
C VAL A 65 8.09 0.10 -3.74
N TYR A 66 7.21 -0.77 -4.23
CA TYR A 66 7.59 -2.03 -4.89
C TYR A 66 8.45 -1.80 -6.14
N ASN A 67 8.05 -0.86 -7.00
CA ASN A 67 8.74 -0.60 -8.27
C ASN A 67 10.22 -0.20 -8.06
N GLU A 68 10.52 0.53 -6.99
CA GLU A 68 11.89 0.89 -6.63
C GLU A 68 12.63 -0.34 -6.10
N MET A 69 12.01 -1.10 -5.20
CA MET A 69 12.64 -2.27 -4.58
C MET A 69 13.04 -3.34 -5.59
N VAL A 70 12.20 -3.62 -6.59
CA VAL A 70 12.48 -4.65 -7.60
C VAL A 70 13.68 -4.27 -8.46
N ASN A 71 13.87 -2.99 -8.77
CA ASN A 71 15.01 -2.54 -9.58
C ASN A 71 16.37 -2.77 -8.90
N TYR A 72 16.39 -2.93 -7.58
CA TYR A 72 17.62 -3.21 -6.82
C TYR A 72 17.81 -4.70 -6.50
N GLN A 73 16.89 -5.58 -6.90
CA GLN A 73 17.04 -7.01 -6.66
C GLN A 73 17.98 -7.66 -7.68
N SER A 74 18.76 -8.64 -7.23
CA SER A 74 19.58 -9.45 -8.13
C SER A 74 18.69 -10.35 -8.98
N ASP A 75 19.12 -10.57 -10.21
CA ASP A 75 18.63 -11.58 -11.14
C ASP A 75 19.03 -13.02 -10.75
N LYS A 76 19.91 -13.17 -9.76
CA LYS A 76 20.33 -14.45 -9.20
C LYS A 76 19.56 -14.76 -7.93
N CYS A 77 18.86 -15.90 -7.95
CA CYS A 77 18.15 -16.49 -6.81
C CYS A 77 19.13 -17.18 -5.85
#